data_AF-R7SXB0-F1
#
_entry.id   AF-R7SXB0-F1
#
_cell.length_a   1.000
_cell.length_b   1.000
_cell.length_c   1.000
_cell.angle_alpha   90.00
_cell.angle_beta   90.00
_cell.angle_gamma   90.00
#
_symmetry.space_group_name_H-M   'P 1'
#
loop_
_entity.id
_entity.type
_entity.pdbx_description
1 polymer ?
#
loop_
_entity_poly.entity_id
_entity_poly.type
_entity_poly.pdbx_seq_one_letter_code
_entity_poly.pdbx_strand_id
1 'polypeptide(L)'
;MLFRVVISLAVLSVSVAVAAAPAVSKRATCNGGRTTANAACCIWFDVLDDIQENLFHGGQCGEDAHEALRLTFHDAIVFSPALTAADGSIMAHSSDELADPANNGLDDIIEFQCPFALKHNVSFGDFIQFAGAVGVSNCNGGPQISFFTGRSNDSQAAPHGLVPLPSDDVTTILNRVGNAGFNAVELVWLLISHTVGAQDSVDDSIPGTPLDSTPSDFDAQFFVETLLNGTITPGNGISPGEALSPYPGEFRLQSDFLIARDDRTSCEWQKMISDRANMLARFEQVMLKLSLLGFDQSTLTDCSDVIPTATGTVADPFIPAGLSTDDIQAACSSTPFPTVSVLGGAVTTIPAVSLNS
;
A
#
# COMPACT_ATOMS: atom_id res chain seq x y z
N MET A 1 -47.39 -31.98 -70.05
CA MET A 1 -46.28 -31.95 -69.08
C MET A 1 -46.31 -30.60 -68.38
N LEU A 2 -46.89 -30.53 -67.18
CA LEU A 2 -46.99 -29.29 -66.39
C LEU A 2 -46.04 -29.41 -65.19
N PHE A 3 -45.05 -28.52 -65.12
CA PHE A 3 -44.09 -28.40 -64.02
C PHE A 3 -44.80 -27.91 -62.75
N ARG A 4 -44.60 -28.62 -61.63
CA ARG A 4 -45.00 -28.16 -60.29
C ARG A 4 -43.89 -27.28 -59.71
N VAL A 5 -44.22 -26.02 -59.46
CA VAL A 5 -43.39 -25.07 -58.71
C VAL A 5 -43.62 -25.32 -57.21
N VAL A 6 -42.55 -25.57 -56.46
CA VAL A 6 -42.57 -25.64 -55.00
C VAL A 6 -41.95 -24.34 -54.49
N ILE A 7 -42.76 -23.50 -53.83
CA ILE A 7 -42.29 -22.29 -53.15
C ILE A 7 -42.08 -22.65 -51.68
N SER A 8 -40.82 -22.65 -51.24
CA SER A 8 -40.45 -22.80 -49.82
C SER A 8 -40.64 -21.47 -49.10
N LEU A 9 -41.55 -21.42 -48.13
CA LEU A 9 -41.66 -20.32 -47.16
C LEU A 9 -40.65 -20.56 -46.02
N ALA A 10 -39.61 -19.74 -45.95
CA ALA A 10 -38.73 -19.65 -44.79
C ALA A 10 -39.35 -18.67 -43.77
N VAL A 11 -39.65 -19.16 -42.56
CA VAL A 11 -40.12 -18.34 -41.44
C VAL A 11 -38.90 -17.89 -40.63
N LEU A 12 -38.57 -16.60 -40.67
CA LEU A 12 -37.58 -16.00 -39.78
C LEU A 12 -38.23 -15.71 -38.42
N SER A 13 -37.82 -16.44 -37.38
CA SER A 13 -38.16 -16.12 -35.99
C SER A 13 -37.17 -15.10 -35.43
N VAL A 14 -37.61 -13.85 -35.25
CA VAL A 14 -36.86 -12.81 -34.53
C VAL A 14 -36.98 -13.12 -33.03
N SER A 15 -35.86 -13.50 -32.41
CA SER A 15 -35.78 -13.69 -30.96
C SER A 15 -35.45 -12.35 -30.32
N VAL A 16 -36.41 -11.75 -29.61
CA VAL A 16 -36.16 -10.55 -28.80
C VAL A 16 -35.49 -10.99 -27.51
N ALA A 17 -34.20 -10.72 -27.36
CA ALA A 17 -33.49 -10.89 -26.10
C ALA A 17 -33.98 -9.81 -25.12
N VAL A 18 -34.79 -10.20 -24.14
CA VAL A 18 -35.11 -9.36 -23.00
C VAL A 18 -33.86 -9.31 -22.11
N ALA A 19 -33.18 -8.18 -22.07
CA ALA A 19 -32.12 -7.95 -21.08
C ALA A 19 -32.75 -8.05 -19.69
N ALA A 20 -32.38 -9.09 -18.93
CA ALA A 20 -32.73 -9.18 -17.53
C ALA A 20 -32.12 -7.97 -16.79
N ALA A 21 -32.94 -7.19 -16.10
CA ALA A 21 -32.43 -6.20 -15.15
C ALA A 21 -31.53 -6.92 -14.13
N PRO A 22 -30.38 -6.34 -13.74
CA PRO A 22 -29.52 -6.94 -12.73
C PRO A 22 -30.34 -7.20 -11.47
N ALA A 23 -30.26 -8.43 -10.95
CA ALA A 23 -30.91 -8.77 -9.71
C ALA A 23 -30.42 -7.81 -8.62
N VAL A 24 -31.35 -7.11 -7.95
CA VAL A 24 -31.01 -6.29 -6.79
C VAL A 24 -30.46 -7.24 -5.73
N SER A 25 -29.14 -7.27 -5.59
CA SER A 25 -28.45 -7.99 -4.53
C SER A 25 -29.03 -7.50 -3.20
N LYS A 26 -29.67 -8.40 -2.44
CA LYS A 26 -30.21 -8.04 -1.13
C LYS A 26 -29.04 -7.61 -0.23
N ARG A 27 -28.91 -6.30 0.01
CA ARG A 27 -27.95 -5.76 0.97
C ARG A 27 -28.34 -6.18 2.39
N ALA A 28 -27.36 -6.46 3.23
CA ALA A 28 -27.54 -6.65 4.66
C ALA A 28 -27.63 -5.29 5.36
N THR A 29 -28.44 -5.21 6.42
CA THR A 29 -28.49 -4.03 7.31
C THR A 29 -27.76 -4.39 8.61
N CYS A 30 -26.77 -3.58 8.95
CA CYS A 30 -25.91 -3.74 10.11
C CYS A 30 -26.33 -2.82 11.27
N ASN A 31 -25.59 -2.88 12.38
CA ASN A 31 -25.74 -1.95 13.49
C ASN A 31 -25.60 -0.49 13.02
N GLY A 32 -26.38 0.41 13.63
CA GLY A 32 -26.40 1.82 13.27
C GLY A 32 -27.09 2.14 11.93
N GLY A 33 -27.74 1.17 11.28
CA GLY A 33 -28.45 1.37 10.00
C GLY A 33 -27.55 1.38 8.77
N ARG A 34 -26.24 1.10 8.93
CA ARG A 34 -25.28 0.90 7.84
C ARG A 34 -25.67 -0.33 7.01
N THR A 35 -25.28 -0.36 5.74
CA THR A 35 -25.59 -1.48 4.84
C THR A 35 -24.36 -1.95 4.10
N THR A 36 -24.24 -3.26 3.92
CA THR A 36 -23.16 -3.91 3.17
C THR A 36 -23.73 -4.96 2.21
N ALA A 37 -22.96 -5.32 1.19
CA ALA A 37 -23.27 -6.41 0.27
C ALA A 37 -23.36 -7.78 0.96
N ASN A 38 -22.60 -8.03 2.04
CA ASN A 38 -22.60 -9.32 2.74
C ASN A 38 -22.72 -9.15 4.26
N ALA A 39 -23.66 -9.86 4.89
CA ALA A 39 -23.90 -9.76 6.34
C ALA A 39 -22.68 -10.10 7.20
N ALA A 40 -21.75 -10.92 6.71
CA ALA A 40 -20.49 -11.21 7.40
C ALA A 40 -19.62 -9.95 7.57
N CYS A 41 -19.80 -8.93 6.72
CA CYS A 41 -19.06 -7.69 6.79
C CYS A 41 -19.54 -6.74 7.89
N CYS A 42 -20.70 -7.01 8.51
CA CYS A 42 -21.29 -6.08 9.49
C CYS A 42 -20.41 -5.86 10.73
N ILE A 43 -19.62 -6.85 11.17
CA ILE A 43 -18.72 -6.69 12.32
C ILE A 43 -17.64 -5.65 12.06
N TRP A 44 -17.19 -5.52 10.82
CA TRP A 44 -16.10 -4.62 10.45
C TRP A 44 -16.49 -3.16 10.54
N PHE A 45 -17.79 -2.84 10.54
CA PHE A 45 -18.24 -1.49 10.86
C PHE A 45 -18.06 -1.12 12.34
N ASP A 46 -18.12 -2.10 13.25
CA ASP A 46 -17.87 -1.88 14.68
C ASP A 46 -16.35 -1.86 14.95
N VAL A 47 -15.57 -2.66 14.22
CA VAL A 47 -14.10 -2.58 14.20
C VAL A 47 -13.64 -1.21 13.67
N LEU A 48 -14.23 -0.75 12.55
CA LEU A 48 -13.92 0.55 11.93
C LEU A 48 -14.08 1.70 12.92
N ASP A 49 -15.24 1.78 13.58
CA ASP A 49 -15.52 2.87 14.52
C ASP A 49 -14.49 2.86 15.67
N ASP A 50 -14.13 1.69 16.18
CA ASP A 50 -13.20 1.53 17.29
C ASP A 50 -11.76 1.91 16.91
N ILE A 51 -11.25 1.43 15.76
CA ILE A 51 -9.88 1.74 15.34
C ILE A 51 -9.75 3.18 14.85
N GLN A 52 -10.78 3.76 14.23
CA GLN A 52 -10.75 5.18 13.86
C GLN A 52 -10.66 6.08 15.10
N GLU A 53 -11.43 5.78 16.15
CA GLU A 53 -11.41 6.57 17.39
C GLU A 53 -10.14 6.33 18.21
N ASN A 54 -9.74 5.07 18.40
CA ASN A 54 -8.80 4.67 19.44
C ASN A 54 -7.43 4.19 18.95
N LEU A 55 -7.28 3.82 17.67
CA LEU A 55 -5.98 3.48 17.07
C LEU A 55 -5.48 4.66 16.22
N PHE A 56 -6.30 5.19 15.32
CA PHE A 56 -5.91 6.26 14.40
C PHE A 56 -6.28 7.66 14.92
N HIS A 57 -6.37 7.85 16.24
CA HIS A 57 -6.55 9.17 16.89
C HIS A 57 -7.64 10.08 16.28
N GLY A 58 -8.78 9.51 15.93
CA GLY A 58 -9.87 10.22 15.26
C GLY A 58 -9.77 10.23 13.73
N GLY A 59 -9.14 9.23 13.13
CA GLY A 59 -9.02 9.06 11.68
C GLY A 59 -7.87 9.86 11.05
N GLN A 60 -6.73 9.94 11.72
CA GLN A 60 -5.51 10.57 11.23
C GLN A 60 -4.76 9.63 10.28
N CYS A 61 -4.05 10.22 9.31
CA CYS A 61 -2.95 9.58 8.58
C CYS A 61 -1.65 10.03 9.23
N GLY A 62 -1.37 9.44 10.40
CA GLY A 62 -0.17 9.63 11.20
C GLY A 62 0.61 8.32 11.35
N GLU A 63 1.44 8.25 12.38
CA GLU A 63 2.32 7.11 12.66
C GLU A 63 1.57 5.77 12.65
N ASP A 64 0.50 5.63 13.45
CA ASP A 64 -0.23 4.37 13.59
C ASP A 64 -0.82 3.91 12.24
N ALA A 65 -1.22 4.85 11.37
CA ALA A 65 -1.70 4.54 10.02
C ALA A 65 -0.57 4.11 9.07
N HIS A 66 0.61 4.74 9.17
CA HIS A 66 1.80 4.37 8.40
C HIS A 66 2.31 2.99 8.81
N GLU A 67 2.40 2.72 10.12
CA GLU A 67 2.82 1.45 10.67
C GLU A 67 1.81 0.33 10.33
N ALA A 68 0.50 0.62 10.39
CA ALA A 68 -0.52 -0.34 9.96
C ALA A 68 -0.36 -0.72 8.49
N LEU A 69 -0.05 0.24 7.61
CA LEU A 69 0.26 -0.04 6.21
C LEU A 69 1.52 -0.90 6.08
N ARG A 70 2.62 -0.54 6.75
CA ARG A 70 3.86 -1.32 6.75
C ARG A 70 3.60 -2.76 7.21
N LEU A 71 2.85 -2.95 8.29
CA LEU A 71 2.54 -4.26 8.85
C LEU A 71 1.86 -5.19 7.83
N THR A 72 1.02 -4.65 6.93
CA THR A 72 0.42 -5.48 5.85
C THR A 72 1.46 -6.13 4.94
N PHE A 73 2.55 -5.42 4.63
CA PHE A 73 3.62 -5.96 3.80
C PHE A 73 4.45 -6.98 4.55
N HIS A 74 4.78 -6.71 5.81
CA HIS A 74 5.60 -7.62 6.61
C HIS A 74 4.87 -8.94 6.92
N ASP A 75 3.56 -8.93 7.14
CA ASP A 75 2.74 -10.14 7.28
C ASP A 75 2.58 -10.92 5.95
N ALA A 76 2.58 -10.22 4.81
CA ALA A 76 2.25 -10.82 3.51
C ALA A 76 3.47 -11.26 2.69
N ILE A 77 4.57 -10.51 2.69
CA ILE A 77 5.70 -10.76 1.77
C ILE A 77 6.51 -12.01 2.14
N VAL A 78 6.34 -12.51 3.36
CA VAL A 78 6.96 -13.73 3.88
C VAL A 78 6.44 -15.02 3.22
N PHE A 79 5.62 -14.89 2.17
CA PHE A 79 5.16 -16.01 1.35
C PHE A 79 6.30 -16.90 0.84
N SER A 80 6.10 -18.20 1.03
CA SER A 80 6.87 -19.24 0.37
C SER A 80 5.91 -20.36 -0.05
N PRO A 81 6.24 -21.20 -1.04
CA PRO A 81 5.36 -22.31 -1.43
C PRO A 81 4.99 -23.29 -0.30
N ALA A 82 5.70 -23.26 0.83
CA ALA A 82 5.45 -24.10 2.00
C ALA A 82 4.59 -23.43 3.09
N LEU A 83 4.28 -22.14 2.96
CA LEU A 83 3.61 -21.34 3.98
C LEU A 83 2.51 -20.48 3.35
N THR A 84 1.39 -20.34 4.05
CA THR A 84 0.43 -19.28 3.77
C THR A 84 1.04 -17.96 4.27
N ALA A 85 0.74 -16.84 3.62
CA ALA A 85 1.15 -15.52 4.06
C ALA A 85 -0.07 -14.62 4.21
N ALA A 86 0.12 -13.38 4.65
CA ALA A 86 -0.98 -12.47 4.96
C ALA A 86 -1.99 -13.13 5.92
N ASP A 87 -1.51 -13.95 6.86
CA ASP A 87 -2.29 -14.83 7.73
C ASP A 87 -2.28 -14.36 9.19
N GLY A 88 -1.63 -13.24 9.49
CA GLY A 88 -1.45 -12.71 10.83
C GLY A 88 -0.40 -13.45 11.65
N SER A 89 0.48 -14.22 11.01
CA SER A 89 1.59 -14.93 11.66
C SER A 89 2.51 -13.97 12.41
N ILE A 90 2.79 -12.79 11.86
CA ILE A 90 3.62 -11.77 12.52
C ILE A 90 3.04 -11.31 13.87
N MET A 91 1.72 -11.31 14.01
CA MET A 91 1.03 -10.98 15.27
C MET A 91 0.84 -12.21 16.17
N ALA A 92 0.55 -13.38 15.60
CA ALA A 92 0.33 -14.63 16.34
C ALA A 92 1.62 -15.21 16.94
N HIS A 93 2.74 -15.02 16.25
CA HIS A 93 4.07 -15.55 16.57
C HIS A 93 5.09 -14.43 16.73
N SER A 94 4.64 -13.26 17.23
CA SER A 94 5.45 -12.05 17.32
C SER A 94 6.78 -12.24 18.04
N SER A 95 6.87 -13.11 19.05
CA SER A 95 8.12 -13.42 19.75
C SER A 95 9.22 -14.04 18.87
N ASP A 96 8.84 -14.70 17.76
CA ASP A 96 9.78 -15.29 16.80
C ASP A 96 10.01 -14.34 15.62
N GLU A 97 8.93 -13.83 15.02
CA GLU A 97 9.05 -12.99 13.82
C GLU A 97 9.67 -11.62 14.08
N LEU A 98 9.48 -11.03 15.26
CA LEU A 98 10.16 -9.79 15.65
C LEU A 98 11.66 -10.01 15.98
N ALA A 99 12.14 -11.26 16.01
CA ALA A 99 13.56 -11.53 16.10
C ALA A 99 14.28 -11.40 14.74
N ASP A 100 13.53 -11.33 13.62
CA ASP A 100 14.08 -10.98 12.31
C ASP A 100 14.43 -9.48 12.28
N PRO A 101 15.70 -9.09 12.02
CA PRO A 101 16.09 -7.68 11.95
C PRO A 101 15.28 -6.84 10.95
N ALA A 102 14.69 -7.45 9.92
CA ALA A 102 13.85 -6.74 8.97
C ALA A 102 12.52 -6.25 9.60
N ASN A 103 12.09 -6.83 10.72
CA ASN A 103 10.86 -6.48 11.43
C ASN A 103 11.09 -5.50 12.60
N ASN A 104 12.30 -4.94 12.75
CA ASN A 104 12.56 -3.92 13.77
C ASN A 104 11.55 -2.76 13.68
N GLY A 105 11.06 -2.31 14.84
CA GLY A 105 10.07 -1.24 14.95
C GLY A 105 8.66 -1.64 14.51
N LEU A 106 8.29 -2.93 14.58
CA LEU A 106 6.90 -3.38 14.41
C LEU A 106 6.26 -3.88 15.71
N ASP A 107 7.04 -3.94 16.79
CA ASP A 107 6.57 -4.36 18.10
C ASP A 107 5.46 -3.44 18.63
N ASP A 108 5.66 -2.13 18.55
CA ASP A 108 4.69 -1.14 19.04
C ASP A 108 3.33 -1.28 18.35
N ILE A 109 3.28 -1.23 17.02
CA ILE A 109 2.01 -1.36 16.28
C ILE A 109 1.34 -2.73 16.47
N ILE A 110 2.11 -3.82 16.62
CA ILE A 110 1.54 -5.14 16.91
C ILE A 110 0.90 -5.17 18.31
N GLU A 111 1.57 -4.58 19.30
CA GLU A 111 1.05 -4.46 20.67
C GLU A 111 -0.22 -3.58 20.71
N PHE A 112 -0.30 -2.53 19.89
CA PHE A 112 -1.50 -1.69 19.78
C PHE A 112 -2.65 -2.37 19.04
N GLN A 113 -2.38 -3.10 17.96
CA GLN A 113 -3.41 -3.73 17.13
C GLN A 113 -4.00 -5.01 17.72
N CYS A 114 -3.19 -5.84 18.38
CA CYS A 114 -3.62 -7.15 18.87
C CYS A 114 -4.85 -7.11 19.80
N PRO A 115 -4.95 -6.17 20.77
CA PRO A 115 -6.14 -6.03 21.62
C PRO A 115 -7.44 -5.79 20.84
N PHE A 116 -7.40 -5.06 19.72
CA PHE A 116 -8.60 -4.80 18.90
C PHE A 116 -9.06 -6.07 18.18
N ALA A 117 -8.14 -6.80 17.55
CA ALA A 117 -8.46 -8.07 16.89
C ALA A 117 -9.10 -9.07 17.88
N LEU A 118 -8.53 -9.18 19.08
CA LEU A 118 -9.05 -10.04 20.16
C LEU A 118 -10.42 -9.55 20.69
N LYS A 119 -10.58 -8.25 20.92
CA LYS A 119 -11.82 -7.65 21.43
C LYS A 119 -13.00 -7.88 20.46
N HIS A 120 -12.75 -7.75 19.17
CA HIS A 120 -13.76 -7.93 18.12
C HIS A 120 -13.89 -9.37 17.62
N ASN A 121 -13.04 -10.28 18.11
CA ASN A 121 -13.03 -11.69 17.73
C ASN A 121 -12.93 -11.88 16.20
N VAL A 122 -12.01 -11.15 15.58
CA VAL A 122 -11.63 -11.30 14.16
C VAL A 122 -10.23 -11.93 14.07
N SER A 123 -9.89 -12.51 12.91
CA SER A 123 -8.55 -13.08 12.74
C SER A 123 -7.49 -12.00 12.65
N PHE A 124 -6.26 -12.31 13.06
CA PHE A 124 -5.14 -11.37 12.99
C PHE A 124 -4.83 -10.99 11.55
N GLY A 125 -4.80 -11.95 10.62
CA GLY A 125 -4.59 -11.67 9.20
C GLY A 125 -5.68 -10.78 8.61
N ASP A 126 -6.96 -10.98 8.95
CA ASP A 126 -8.01 -10.08 8.48
C ASP A 126 -7.87 -8.69 9.12
N PHE A 127 -7.52 -8.61 10.40
CA PHE A 127 -7.36 -7.34 11.11
C PHE A 127 -6.20 -6.51 10.55
N ILE A 128 -5.03 -7.10 10.31
CA ILE A 128 -3.85 -6.39 9.76
C ILE A 128 -4.21 -5.77 8.40
N GLN A 129 -4.81 -6.56 7.50
CA GLN A 129 -5.19 -6.08 6.18
C GLN A 129 -6.31 -5.01 6.26
N PHE A 130 -7.22 -5.13 7.22
CA PHE A 130 -8.24 -4.12 7.49
C PHE A 130 -7.64 -2.81 7.99
N ALA A 131 -6.76 -2.87 8.99
CA ALA A 131 -6.13 -1.71 9.60
C ALA A 131 -5.28 -0.95 8.57
N GLY A 132 -4.51 -1.65 7.73
CA GLY A 132 -3.76 -1.00 6.64
C GLY A 132 -4.66 -0.33 5.61
N ALA A 133 -5.78 -0.97 5.20
CA ALA A 133 -6.73 -0.37 4.27
C ALA A 133 -7.45 0.85 4.85
N VAL A 134 -7.83 0.81 6.13
CA VAL A 134 -8.47 1.94 6.82
C VAL A 134 -7.46 3.06 7.07
N GLY A 135 -6.26 2.76 7.55
CA GLY A 135 -5.20 3.76 7.77
C GLY A 135 -4.89 4.55 6.51
N VAL A 136 -4.73 3.86 5.37
CA VAL A 136 -4.53 4.53 4.07
C VAL A 136 -5.75 5.36 3.63
N SER A 137 -6.96 4.95 3.98
CA SER A 137 -8.17 5.74 3.69
C SER A 137 -8.23 7.07 4.47
N ASN A 138 -7.44 7.22 5.53
CA ASN A 138 -7.32 8.48 6.27
C ASN A 138 -6.38 9.48 5.59
N CYS A 139 -5.50 9.02 4.70
CA CYS A 139 -4.53 9.87 4.04
C CYS A 139 -5.19 10.73 2.96
N ASN A 140 -4.72 11.97 2.78
CA ASN A 140 -5.35 12.88 1.84
C ASN A 140 -5.26 12.30 0.42
N GLY A 141 -6.41 12.21 -0.25
CA GLY A 141 -6.51 11.64 -1.59
C GLY A 141 -6.15 10.15 -1.68
N GLY A 142 -6.14 9.42 -0.57
CA GLY A 142 -5.80 8.00 -0.51
C GLY A 142 -6.59 7.10 -1.50
N PRO A 143 -6.02 5.94 -1.86
CA PRO A 143 -6.64 4.92 -2.72
C PRO A 143 -7.80 4.20 -2.01
N GLN A 144 -8.68 3.56 -2.80
CA GLN A 144 -9.73 2.69 -2.28
C GLN A 144 -9.24 1.24 -2.27
N ILE A 145 -8.48 0.86 -1.24
CA ILE A 145 -7.96 -0.52 -1.10
C ILE A 145 -9.13 -1.49 -0.88
N SER A 146 -9.11 -2.60 -1.62
CA SER A 146 -10.08 -3.68 -1.44
C SER A 146 -9.84 -4.43 -0.13
N PHE A 147 -10.91 -4.86 0.53
CA PHE A 147 -10.82 -5.61 1.77
C PHE A 147 -11.60 -6.92 1.68
N PHE A 148 -10.87 -8.03 1.81
CA PHE A 148 -11.41 -9.38 1.81
C PHE A 148 -11.20 -10.04 3.17
N THR A 149 -12.16 -10.84 3.62
CA THR A 149 -12.15 -11.49 4.95
C THR A 149 -12.30 -13.00 4.84
N GLY A 150 -11.88 -13.73 5.87
CA GLY A 150 -11.96 -15.19 5.95
C GLY A 150 -10.63 -15.89 6.24
N ARG A 151 -9.59 -15.15 6.62
CA ARG A 151 -8.30 -15.74 6.99
C ARG A 151 -8.40 -16.48 8.31
N SER A 152 -7.73 -17.62 8.40
CA SER A 152 -7.63 -18.41 9.63
C SER A 152 -6.56 -17.86 10.56
N ASN A 153 -6.75 -17.98 11.88
CA ASN A 153 -5.68 -17.77 12.86
C ASN A 153 -4.73 -18.98 12.99
N ASP A 154 -5.01 -20.08 12.28
CA ASP A 154 -4.11 -21.24 12.22
C ASP A 154 -2.94 -20.92 11.29
N SER A 155 -1.87 -20.37 11.87
CA SER A 155 -0.65 -19.94 11.19
C SER A 155 0.60 -20.54 11.83
N GLN A 156 1.74 -20.42 11.16
CA GLN A 156 3.06 -20.77 11.68
C GLN A 156 3.98 -19.57 11.54
N ALA A 157 4.96 -19.43 12.43
CA ALA A 157 5.96 -18.38 12.36
C ALA A 157 6.67 -18.40 11.00
N ALA A 158 6.76 -17.23 10.36
CA ALA A 158 7.51 -17.06 9.14
C ALA A 158 9.02 -17.28 9.36
N PRO A 159 9.72 -17.99 8.45
CA PRO A 159 11.17 -18.05 8.45
C PRO A 159 11.78 -16.65 8.30
N HIS A 160 12.87 -16.41 9.02
CA HIS A 160 13.61 -15.15 8.90
C HIS A 160 14.25 -14.98 7.51
N GLY A 161 14.50 -13.73 7.11
CA GLY A 161 15.14 -13.34 5.86
C GLY A 161 14.21 -13.35 4.64
N LEU A 162 12.89 -13.32 4.85
CA LEU A 162 11.89 -13.26 3.78
C LEU A 162 11.35 -11.84 3.55
N VAL A 163 11.65 -10.89 4.44
CA VAL A 163 11.36 -9.47 4.26
C VAL A 163 12.62 -8.78 3.72
N PRO A 164 12.54 -8.00 2.62
CA PRO A 164 13.68 -7.23 2.12
C PRO A 164 14.19 -6.20 3.13
N LEU A 165 15.51 -6.02 3.20
CA LEU A 165 16.13 -4.96 3.99
C LEU A 165 16.41 -3.72 3.13
N PRO A 166 16.43 -2.51 3.71
CA PRO A 166 16.77 -1.29 2.97
C PRO A 166 18.24 -1.28 2.50
N SER A 167 19.10 -2.09 3.11
CA SER A 167 20.50 -2.27 2.70
C SER A 167 20.70 -3.26 1.55
N ASP A 168 19.67 -4.03 1.18
CA ASP A 168 19.76 -5.02 0.12
C ASP A 168 19.97 -4.37 -1.25
N ASP A 169 20.70 -5.04 -2.14
CA ASP A 169 20.81 -4.60 -3.52
C ASP A 169 19.51 -4.89 -4.31
N VAL A 170 19.29 -4.14 -5.40
CA VAL A 170 18.07 -4.23 -6.22
C VAL A 170 17.81 -5.66 -6.73
N THR A 171 18.84 -6.42 -7.05
CA THR A 171 18.67 -7.80 -7.55
C THR A 171 18.19 -8.72 -6.43
N THR A 172 18.72 -8.56 -5.22
CA THR A 172 18.28 -9.29 -4.03
C THR A 172 16.81 -9.01 -3.74
N ILE A 173 16.39 -7.73 -3.74
CA ILE A 173 14.99 -7.32 -3.52
C ILE A 173 14.09 -7.89 -4.62
N LEU A 174 14.45 -7.74 -5.89
CA LEU A 174 13.66 -8.24 -7.02
C LEU A 174 13.50 -9.76 -7.00
N ASN A 175 14.54 -10.51 -6.64
CA ASN A 175 14.44 -11.96 -6.48
C ASN A 175 13.50 -12.33 -5.32
N ARG A 176 13.55 -11.59 -4.21
CA ARG A 176 12.72 -11.86 -3.04
C ARG A 176 11.24 -11.64 -3.34
N VAL A 177 10.87 -10.49 -3.87
CA VAL A 177 9.47 -10.21 -4.26
C VAL A 177 9.03 -11.07 -5.46
N GLY A 178 9.96 -11.43 -6.34
CA GLY A 178 9.76 -12.42 -7.42
C GLY A 178 9.31 -13.78 -6.92
N ASN A 179 9.93 -14.27 -5.84
CA ASN A 179 9.53 -15.53 -5.20
C ASN A 179 8.13 -15.45 -4.57
N ALA A 180 7.70 -14.25 -4.14
CA ALA A 180 6.35 -13.98 -3.68
C ALA A 180 5.37 -13.69 -4.86
N GLY A 181 5.84 -13.73 -6.10
CA GLY A 181 5.02 -13.60 -7.30
C GLY A 181 4.89 -12.18 -7.86
N PHE A 182 5.70 -11.21 -7.40
CA PHE A 182 5.72 -9.84 -7.90
C PHE A 182 6.86 -9.63 -8.89
N ASN A 183 6.62 -8.90 -9.97
CA ASN A 183 7.67 -8.48 -10.89
C ASN A 183 8.25 -7.10 -10.50
N ALA A 184 9.27 -6.66 -11.25
CA ALA A 184 9.95 -5.38 -10.99
C ALA A 184 9.03 -4.15 -11.05
N VAL A 185 8.05 -4.14 -11.96
CA VAL A 185 7.05 -3.07 -12.07
C VAL A 185 6.12 -3.08 -10.86
N GLU A 186 5.69 -4.26 -10.41
CA GLU A 186 4.84 -4.40 -9.23
C GLU A 186 5.58 -4.04 -7.93
N LEU A 187 6.90 -4.21 -7.85
CA LEU A 187 7.71 -3.69 -6.73
C LEU A 187 7.60 -2.16 -6.64
N VAL A 188 7.74 -1.45 -7.76
CA VAL A 188 7.57 0.01 -7.79
C VAL A 188 6.17 0.40 -7.33
N TRP A 189 5.15 -0.37 -7.72
CA TRP A 189 3.79 -0.11 -7.26
C TRP A 189 3.62 -0.35 -5.76
N LEU A 190 4.26 -1.38 -5.18
CA LEU A 190 4.25 -1.60 -3.73
C LEU A 190 4.88 -0.41 -2.98
N LEU A 191 5.98 0.13 -3.50
CA LEU A 191 6.70 1.26 -2.90
C LEU A 191 5.95 2.60 -2.99
N ILE A 192 4.78 2.66 -3.65
CA ILE A 192 3.91 3.84 -3.53
C ILE A 192 3.52 4.07 -2.06
N SER A 193 3.51 3.02 -1.21
CA SER A 193 3.28 3.16 0.23
C SER A 193 4.21 4.14 0.92
N HIS A 194 5.44 4.32 0.42
CA HIS A 194 6.43 5.20 1.04
C HIS A 194 6.08 6.70 0.96
N THR A 195 5.08 7.11 0.17
CA THR A 195 4.56 8.48 0.20
C THR A 195 3.82 8.82 1.51
N VAL A 196 3.41 7.81 2.27
CA VAL A 196 2.81 7.95 3.60
C VAL A 196 3.60 7.09 4.60
N GLY A 197 4.87 7.45 4.78
CA GLY A 197 5.79 6.68 5.62
C GLY A 197 6.94 7.51 6.20
N ALA A 198 7.44 7.02 7.33
CA ALA A 198 8.62 7.52 8.03
C ALA A 198 9.49 6.36 8.54
N GLN A 199 10.67 6.69 9.05
CA GLN A 199 11.56 5.70 9.65
C GLN A 199 11.80 5.99 11.13
N ASP A 200 11.91 4.91 11.91
CA ASP A 200 12.29 4.95 13.32
C ASP A 200 13.57 4.20 13.64
N SER A 201 13.84 3.11 12.93
CA SER A 201 14.85 2.12 13.32
C SER A 201 16.02 1.95 12.34
N VAL A 202 16.09 2.76 11.27
CA VAL A 202 17.25 2.77 10.36
C VAL A 202 18.32 3.71 10.92
N ASP A 203 17.90 4.90 11.35
CA ASP A 203 18.67 5.79 12.22
C ASP A 203 17.84 6.19 13.45
N ASP A 204 18.09 5.49 14.56
CA ASP A 204 17.43 5.69 15.86
C ASP A 204 17.65 7.10 16.45
N SER A 205 18.54 7.92 15.88
CA SER A 205 18.76 9.29 16.35
C SER A 205 17.78 10.32 15.79
N ILE A 206 16.99 9.93 14.78
CA ILE A 206 16.02 10.79 14.09
C ILE A 206 14.71 10.03 13.77
N PRO A 207 14.02 9.43 14.76
CA PRO A 207 12.77 8.73 14.54
C PRO A 207 11.68 9.68 14.03
N GLY A 208 10.71 9.14 13.29
CA GLY A 208 9.64 9.86 12.62
C GLY A 208 10.09 10.65 11.40
N THR A 209 11.34 10.52 10.93
CA THR A 209 11.79 11.28 9.75
C THR A 209 11.14 10.71 8.49
N PRO A 210 10.32 11.50 7.75
CA PRO A 210 9.52 11.00 6.64
C PRO A 210 10.35 10.72 5.39
N LEU A 211 9.80 9.87 4.51
CA LEU A 211 10.42 9.47 3.25
C LEU A 211 10.16 10.46 2.10
N ASP A 212 9.23 11.40 2.30
CA ASP A 212 8.98 12.55 1.44
C ASP A 212 8.53 13.78 2.26
N SER A 213 8.29 14.90 1.60
CA SER A 213 7.90 16.15 2.25
C SER A 213 6.43 16.24 2.69
N THR A 214 5.60 15.25 2.37
CA THR A 214 4.14 15.27 2.53
C THR A 214 3.60 13.94 3.07
N PRO A 215 4.07 13.45 4.24
CA PRO A 215 3.83 12.08 4.70
C PRO A 215 2.37 11.75 5.07
N SER A 216 1.44 12.71 5.01
CA SER A 216 0.00 12.46 5.20
C SER A 216 -0.82 12.59 3.89
N ASP A 217 -0.15 12.89 2.78
CA ASP A 217 -0.75 13.08 1.46
C ASP A 217 -0.39 11.89 0.57
N PHE A 218 -1.40 11.20 0.04
CA PHE A 218 -1.16 10.08 -0.87
C PHE A 218 -0.93 10.60 -2.29
N ASP A 219 0.29 11.07 -2.54
CA ASP A 219 0.70 11.76 -3.75
C ASP A 219 1.96 11.14 -4.40
N ALA A 220 2.64 11.91 -5.26
CA ALA A 220 3.80 11.43 -6.00
C ALA A 220 5.12 12.11 -5.57
N GLN A 221 5.14 12.82 -4.44
CA GLN A 221 6.32 13.53 -3.95
C GLN A 221 7.47 12.58 -3.66
N PHE A 222 7.21 11.45 -2.99
CA PHE A 222 8.19 10.37 -2.82
C PHE A 222 8.93 10.03 -4.13
N PHE A 223 8.21 9.89 -5.25
CA PHE A 223 8.82 9.53 -6.54
C PHE A 223 9.68 10.66 -7.13
N VAL A 224 9.31 11.93 -6.89
CA VAL A 224 10.12 13.10 -7.30
C VAL A 224 11.35 13.24 -6.43
N GLU A 225 11.16 13.23 -5.11
CA GLU A 225 12.19 13.59 -4.14
C GLU A 225 13.29 12.54 -4.06
N THR A 226 12.95 11.26 -4.19
CA THR A 226 13.92 10.16 -4.32
C THR A 226 14.85 10.29 -5.54
N LEU A 227 14.40 10.97 -6.60
CA LEU A 227 15.22 11.23 -7.80
C LEU A 227 16.11 12.48 -7.66
N LEU A 228 15.96 13.30 -6.62
CA LEU A 228 16.83 14.44 -6.37
C LEU A 228 18.24 14.00 -5.93
N ASN A 229 19.25 14.82 -6.22
CA ASN A 229 20.61 14.67 -5.71
C ASN A 229 20.62 14.65 -4.17
N GLY A 230 21.09 13.54 -3.58
CA GLY A 230 21.30 13.46 -2.13
C GLY A 230 22.53 14.25 -1.70
N THR A 231 22.36 15.18 -0.75
CA THR A 231 23.45 16.05 -0.28
C THR A 231 23.51 16.21 1.24
N ILE A 232 22.52 15.68 1.97
CA ILE A 232 22.33 15.88 3.41
C ILE A 232 22.46 14.54 4.12
N THR A 233 23.18 14.55 5.23
CA THR A 233 23.11 13.51 6.26
C THR A 233 22.07 13.98 7.28
N PRO A 234 20.87 13.38 7.33
CA PRO A 234 19.78 13.87 8.16
C PRO A 234 20.05 13.69 9.67
N GLY A 235 20.72 12.60 10.05
CA GLY A 235 21.08 12.29 11.44
C GLY A 235 22.57 12.52 11.77
N ASN A 236 23.12 11.65 12.63
CA ASN A 236 24.51 11.77 13.12
C ASN A 236 25.56 11.13 12.19
N GLY A 237 25.12 10.52 11.09
CA GLY A 237 25.94 9.76 10.15
C GLY A 237 25.03 9.10 9.14
N ILE A 238 25.61 8.29 8.24
CA ILE A 238 24.82 7.41 7.37
C ILE A 238 24.82 6.01 7.97
N SER A 239 23.63 5.52 8.28
CA SER A 239 23.38 4.21 8.85
C SER A 239 23.31 3.12 7.76
N PRO A 240 23.47 1.82 8.10
CA PRO A 240 23.26 0.74 7.13
C PRO A 240 21.85 0.78 6.55
N GLY A 241 21.72 0.85 5.21
CA GLY A 241 20.43 0.98 4.54
C GLY A 241 19.95 2.42 4.35
N GLU A 242 20.76 3.42 4.72
CA GLU A 242 20.49 4.84 4.49
C GLU A 242 21.33 5.39 3.32
N ALA A 243 20.77 6.34 2.59
CA ALA A 243 21.47 7.15 1.59
C ALA A 243 21.34 8.64 1.93
N LEU A 244 22.18 9.49 1.34
CA LEU A 244 22.05 10.94 1.51
C LEU A 244 20.67 11.43 1.05
N SER A 245 19.98 12.17 1.92
CA SER A 245 18.71 12.83 1.63
C SER A 245 18.92 14.07 0.77
N PRO A 246 17.92 14.48 -0.03
CA PRO A 246 18.00 15.67 -0.88
C PRO A 246 17.60 16.94 -0.13
N TYR A 247 16.81 16.82 0.94
CA TYR A 247 16.14 17.92 1.59
C TYR A 247 16.21 17.83 3.12
N PRO A 248 16.31 18.96 3.85
CA PRO A 248 16.42 18.92 5.31
C PRO A 248 15.15 18.34 5.95
N GLY A 249 15.31 17.35 6.83
CA GLY A 249 14.21 16.67 7.51
C GLY A 249 13.58 15.53 6.71
N GLU A 250 14.12 15.19 5.53
CA GLU A 250 13.74 13.99 4.77
C GLU A 250 14.72 12.85 5.09
N PHE A 251 14.23 11.62 5.09
CA PHE A 251 15.04 10.41 5.15
C PHE A 251 15.03 9.70 3.80
N ARG A 252 16.17 9.10 3.41
CA ARG A 252 16.23 8.32 2.17
C ARG A 252 16.80 6.94 2.42
N LEU A 253 15.99 5.93 2.13
CA LEU A 253 16.44 4.54 2.12
C LEU A 253 17.38 4.29 0.94
N GLN A 254 18.44 3.51 1.18
CA GLN A 254 19.38 3.07 0.15
C GLN A 254 18.67 2.26 -0.93
N SER A 255 17.75 1.36 -0.56
CA SER A 255 16.94 0.59 -1.50
C SER A 255 16.19 1.47 -2.48
N ASP A 256 15.49 2.50 -1.98
CA ASP A 256 14.66 3.38 -2.80
C ASP A 256 15.51 4.22 -3.74
N PHE A 257 16.64 4.75 -3.23
CA PHE A 257 17.62 5.45 -4.06
C PHE A 257 18.08 4.61 -5.26
N LEU A 258 18.36 3.32 -5.03
CA LEU A 258 18.83 2.39 -6.06
C LEU A 258 17.69 1.96 -7.01
N ILE A 259 16.52 1.61 -6.48
CA ILE A 259 15.35 1.17 -7.28
C ILE A 259 14.87 2.29 -8.20
N ALA A 260 14.87 3.55 -7.75
CA ALA A 260 14.53 4.70 -8.58
C ALA A 260 15.44 4.87 -9.81
N ARG A 261 16.66 4.29 -9.76
CA ARG A 261 17.73 4.46 -10.76
C ARG A 261 18.09 3.19 -11.53
N ASP A 262 17.57 2.04 -11.16
CA ASP A 262 17.86 0.77 -11.83
C ASP A 262 17.09 0.65 -13.15
N ASP A 263 17.75 0.20 -14.22
CA ASP A 263 17.16 0.07 -15.56
C ASP A 263 15.90 -0.82 -15.60
N ARG A 264 15.72 -1.72 -14.63
CA ARG A 264 14.56 -2.62 -14.53
C ARG A 264 13.32 -1.93 -13.94
N THR A 265 13.47 -0.81 -13.26
CA THR A 265 12.41 -0.16 -12.45
C THR A 265 12.26 1.34 -12.70
N SER A 266 13.32 2.04 -13.11
CA SER A 266 13.38 3.51 -13.20
C SER A 266 12.30 4.12 -14.10
N CYS A 267 11.92 3.46 -15.19
CA CYS A 267 10.87 3.96 -16.07
C CYS A 267 9.46 3.84 -15.47
N GLU A 268 9.18 2.80 -14.69
CA GLU A 268 7.90 2.73 -13.97
C GLU A 268 7.91 3.71 -12.78
N TRP A 269 9.06 3.90 -12.12
CA TRP A 269 9.23 4.90 -11.06
C TRP A 269 8.83 6.30 -11.56
N GLN A 270 9.42 6.73 -12.68
CA GLN A 270 9.13 8.03 -13.28
C GLN A 270 7.67 8.17 -13.75
N LYS A 271 7.02 7.07 -14.12
CA LYS A 271 5.62 7.08 -14.55
C LYS A 271 4.66 7.37 -13.41
N MET A 272 5.00 7.01 -12.16
CA MET A 272 4.15 7.32 -10.99
C MET A 272 4.03 8.82 -10.75
N ILE A 273 5.04 9.62 -11.16
CA ILE A 273 5.02 11.09 -11.09
C ILE A 273 4.00 11.71 -12.04
N SER A 274 3.80 11.12 -13.22
CA SER A 274 3.09 11.78 -14.33
C SER A 274 1.58 11.55 -14.34
N ASP A 275 1.11 10.48 -13.69
CA ASP A 275 -0.29 10.05 -13.75
C ASP A 275 -0.73 9.50 -12.40
N ARG A 276 -1.23 10.40 -11.56
CA ARG A 276 -1.74 10.08 -10.22
C ARG A 276 -2.90 9.09 -10.26
N ALA A 277 -3.79 9.17 -11.25
CA ALA A 277 -4.91 8.23 -11.35
C ALA A 277 -4.39 6.81 -11.64
N ASN A 278 -3.39 6.67 -12.50
CA ASN A 278 -2.69 5.41 -12.69
C ASN A 278 -1.96 4.98 -11.41
N MET A 279 -1.26 5.87 -10.71
CA MET A 279 -0.56 5.55 -9.45
C MET A 279 -1.50 4.91 -8.43
N LEU A 280 -2.64 5.56 -8.13
CA LEU A 280 -3.66 5.01 -7.22
C LEU A 280 -4.18 3.65 -7.69
N ALA A 281 -4.57 3.54 -8.97
CA ALA A 281 -5.10 2.29 -9.52
C ALA A 281 -4.08 1.15 -9.48
N ARG A 282 -2.78 1.44 -9.65
CA ARG A 282 -1.72 0.44 -9.52
C ARG A 282 -1.51 0.03 -8.08
N PHE A 283 -1.51 0.96 -7.14
CA PHE A 283 -1.40 0.64 -5.72
C PHE A 283 -2.56 -0.24 -5.24
N GLU A 284 -3.81 0.11 -5.59
CA GLU A 284 -4.99 -0.71 -5.29
C GLU A 284 -4.84 -2.14 -5.85
N GLN A 285 -4.30 -2.27 -7.06
CA GLN A 285 -4.05 -3.56 -7.70
C GLN A 285 -3.02 -4.41 -6.94
N VAL A 286 -1.86 -3.85 -6.57
CA VAL A 286 -0.83 -4.62 -5.85
C VAL A 286 -1.17 -4.86 -4.39
N MET A 287 -1.88 -3.95 -3.71
CA MET A 287 -2.35 -4.17 -2.35
C MET A 287 -3.37 -5.31 -2.29
N LEU A 288 -4.28 -5.41 -3.27
CA LEU A 288 -5.16 -6.58 -3.38
C LEU A 288 -4.34 -7.86 -3.57
N LYS A 289 -3.37 -7.87 -4.50
CA LYS A 289 -2.51 -9.04 -4.73
C LYS A 289 -1.71 -9.45 -3.49
N LEU A 290 -1.12 -8.49 -2.79
CA LEU A 290 -0.38 -8.68 -1.54
C LEU A 290 -1.27 -9.30 -0.47
N SER A 291 -2.47 -8.75 -0.27
CA SER A 291 -3.43 -9.27 0.72
C SER A 291 -3.88 -10.71 0.45
N LEU A 292 -3.75 -11.19 -0.79
CA LEU A 292 -4.19 -12.51 -1.24
C LEU A 292 -3.06 -13.55 -1.31
N LEU A 293 -1.83 -13.22 -0.90
CA LEU A 293 -0.72 -14.18 -0.93
C LEU A 293 -1.04 -15.39 -0.06
N GLY A 294 -1.14 -16.58 -0.67
CA GLY A 294 -1.52 -17.81 0.03
C GLY A 294 -3.03 -18.08 0.12
N PHE A 295 -3.87 -17.22 -0.44
CA PHE A 295 -5.33 -17.37 -0.45
C PHE A 295 -5.93 -17.38 -1.86
N ASP A 296 -6.97 -18.19 -2.05
CA ASP A 296 -7.85 -18.07 -3.21
C ASP A 296 -8.93 -17.02 -2.90
N GLN A 297 -8.94 -15.91 -3.63
CA GLN A 297 -9.91 -14.82 -3.46
C GLN A 297 -11.37 -15.31 -3.46
N SER A 298 -11.68 -16.37 -4.22
CA SER A 298 -13.05 -16.92 -4.30
C SER A 298 -13.52 -17.60 -3.01
N THR A 299 -12.60 -17.90 -2.09
CA THR A 299 -12.88 -18.47 -0.77
C THR A 299 -13.05 -17.40 0.31
N LEU A 300 -12.73 -16.15 0.00
CA LEU A 300 -12.85 -15.02 0.91
C LEU A 300 -14.15 -14.24 0.65
N THR A 301 -14.56 -13.42 1.62
CA THR A 301 -15.71 -12.54 1.50
C THR A 301 -15.26 -11.10 1.25
N ASP A 302 -15.74 -10.51 0.16
CA ASP A 302 -15.53 -9.10 -0.16
C ASP A 302 -16.32 -8.20 0.82
N CYS A 303 -15.57 -7.46 1.63
CA CYS A 303 -16.05 -6.45 2.57
C CYS A 303 -15.50 -5.06 2.24
N SER A 304 -15.11 -4.82 0.99
CA SER A 304 -14.52 -3.56 0.54
C SER A 304 -15.47 -2.37 0.72
N ASP A 305 -16.78 -2.60 0.79
CA ASP A 305 -17.79 -1.56 1.03
C ASP A 305 -17.86 -1.07 2.49
N VAL A 306 -17.01 -1.60 3.37
CA VAL A 306 -16.80 -1.09 4.74
C VAL A 306 -15.68 -0.05 4.80
N ILE A 307 -14.71 -0.10 3.88
CA ILE A 307 -13.55 0.81 3.90
C ILE A 307 -14.02 2.24 3.55
N PRO A 308 -13.69 3.26 4.37
CA PRO A 308 -14.01 4.63 4.05
C PRO A 308 -13.44 5.06 2.70
N THR A 309 -14.12 6.00 2.04
CA THR A 309 -13.53 6.69 0.90
C THR A 309 -12.68 7.83 1.41
N ALA A 310 -11.41 7.85 0.99
CA ALA A 310 -10.48 8.91 1.37
C ALA A 310 -11.01 10.29 0.97
N THR A 311 -10.67 11.27 1.81
CA THR A 311 -11.04 12.68 1.59
C THR A 311 -9.77 13.51 1.39
N GLY A 312 -9.92 14.84 1.35
CA GLY A 312 -8.77 15.72 1.13
C GLY A 312 -8.34 15.83 -0.33
N THR A 313 -7.41 16.74 -0.57
CA THR A 313 -6.81 17.00 -1.88
C THR A 313 -5.31 17.07 -1.70
N VAL A 314 -4.57 16.49 -2.62
CA VAL A 314 -3.11 16.57 -2.63
C VAL A 314 -2.65 17.54 -3.71
N ALA A 315 -1.43 18.05 -3.56
CA ALA A 315 -0.82 18.92 -4.57
C ALA A 315 -0.40 18.11 -5.81
N ASP A 316 -0.25 18.81 -6.94
CA ASP A 316 0.51 18.26 -8.06
C ASP A 316 1.99 18.15 -7.66
N PRO A 317 2.73 17.14 -8.14
CA PRO A 317 4.12 16.95 -7.74
C PRO A 317 5.01 18.15 -8.08
N PHE A 318 5.99 18.40 -7.22
CA PHE A 318 6.85 19.57 -7.24
C PHE A 318 8.28 19.27 -6.79
N ILE A 319 9.21 20.11 -7.23
CA ILE A 319 10.57 20.18 -6.70
C ILE A 319 10.57 21.16 -5.50
N PRO A 320 11.07 20.75 -4.32
CA PRO A 320 11.09 21.59 -3.12
C PRO A 320 11.87 22.90 -3.29
N ALA A 321 11.58 23.88 -2.43
CA ALA A 321 12.19 25.21 -2.51
C ALA A 321 13.71 25.16 -2.34
N GLY A 322 14.44 25.92 -3.17
CA GLY A 322 15.91 25.93 -3.16
C GLY A 322 16.56 24.85 -4.02
N LEU A 323 15.77 23.95 -4.61
CA LEU A 323 16.20 23.00 -5.63
C LEU A 323 15.61 23.37 -7.00
N SER A 324 16.05 22.67 -8.03
CA SER A 324 15.66 22.90 -9.42
C SER A 324 15.63 21.61 -10.23
N THR A 325 15.22 21.69 -11.50
CA THR A 325 15.29 20.54 -12.42
C THR A 325 16.71 20.02 -12.63
N ASP A 326 17.74 20.85 -12.41
CA ASP A 326 19.14 20.44 -12.53
C ASP A 326 19.57 19.50 -11.38
N ASP A 327 18.78 19.45 -10.30
CA ASP A 327 19.03 18.58 -9.15
C ASP A 327 18.43 17.18 -9.34
N ILE A 328 17.68 16.94 -10.42
CA ILE A 328 17.05 15.65 -10.71
C ILE A 328 18.03 14.71 -11.41
N GLN A 329 18.19 13.50 -10.85
CA GLN A 329 18.94 12.39 -11.42
C GLN A 329 18.01 11.44 -12.17
N ALA A 330 17.39 11.94 -13.24
CA ALA A 330 16.47 11.14 -14.06
C ALA A 330 17.18 9.90 -14.62
N ALA A 331 16.55 8.74 -14.46
CA ALA A 331 17.16 7.45 -14.80
C ALA A 331 16.37 6.63 -15.83
N CYS A 332 15.16 7.04 -16.22
CA CYS A 332 14.45 6.37 -17.30
C CYS A 332 15.08 6.71 -18.66
N SER A 333 15.63 5.70 -19.33
CA SER A 333 16.22 5.85 -20.67
C SER A 333 15.19 6.02 -21.79
N SER A 334 13.92 5.66 -21.53
CA SER A 334 12.87 5.63 -22.55
C SER A 334 12.10 6.95 -22.68
N THR A 335 11.99 7.73 -21.61
CA THR A 335 11.23 8.99 -21.59
C THR A 335 11.94 10.03 -20.73
N PRO A 336 11.90 11.33 -21.12
CA PRO A 336 12.45 12.39 -20.29
C PRO A 336 11.66 12.53 -18.99
N PHE A 337 12.31 13.03 -17.94
CA PHE A 337 11.65 13.37 -16.68
C PHE A 337 10.47 14.31 -16.92
N PRO A 338 9.30 14.07 -16.30
CA PRO A 338 8.11 14.90 -16.51
C PRO A 338 8.33 16.33 -16.00
N THR A 339 7.65 17.28 -16.63
CA THR A 339 7.65 18.67 -16.14
C THR A 339 6.86 18.74 -14.83
N VAL A 340 7.54 19.03 -13.74
CA VAL A 340 6.95 19.32 -12.42
C VAL A 340 7.19 20.79 -12.06
N SER A 341 6.36 21.32 -11.17
CA SER A 341 6.54 22.70 -10.69
C SER A 341 7.75 22.80 -9.77
N VAL A 342 8.33 23.99 -9.62
CA VAL A 342 9.39 24.27 -8.63
C VAL A 342 8.81 25.22 -7.60
N LEU A 343 8.80 24.82 -6.33
CA LEU A 343 8.32 25.68 -5.27
C LEU A 343 9.28 26.85 -5.05
N GLY A 344 8.73 28.07 -5.03
CA GLY A 344 9.48 29.25 -4.61
C GLY A 344 9.46 29.40 -3.10
N GLY A 345 10.47 30.06 -2.53
CA GLY A 345 10.50 30.38 -1.10
C GLY A 345 11.83 30.05 -0.45
N ALA A 346 11.86 30.12 0.89
CA ALA A 346 13.00 29.68 1.67
C ALA A 346 12.96 28.17 1.87
N VAL A 347 14.13 27.54 1.94
CA VAL A 347 14.28 26.15 2.36
C VAL A 347 13.75 26.02 3.79
N THR A 348 12.88 25.04 4.03
CA THR A 348 12.32 24.72 5.35
C THR A 348 12.55 23.24 5.66
N THR A 349 12.88 22.92 6.91
CA THR A 349 13.00 21.53 7.35
C THR A 349 11.63 20.87 7.38
N ILE A 350 11.52 19.68 6.79
CA ILE A 350 10.32 18.84 6.88
C ILE A 350 10.18 18.38 8.34
N PRO A 351 9.01 18.53 8.97
CA PRO A 351 8.79 18.05 10.34
C PRO A 351 8.77 16.51 10.37
N ALA A 352 9.30 15.93 11.44
CA ALA A 352 9.10 14.52 11.73
C ALA A 352 7.61 14.24 11.96
N VAL A 353 7.17 13.05 11.54
CA VAL A 353 5.88 12.46 11.92
C VAL A 353 5.86 12.28 13.43
N SER A 354 4.72 12.56 14.06
CA SER A 354 4.57 12.44 15.49
C SER A 354 4.36 10.97 15.87
N LEU A 355 5.25 10.38 16.66
CA LEU A 355 5.17 8.97 17.11
C LEU A 355 3.94 8.60 17.96
N ASN A 356 3.00 9.53 18.17
CA ASN A 356 1.73 9.28 18.89
C ASN A 356 0.56 9.85 18.06
N SER A 357 0.56 9.62 16.74
CA SER A 357 -0.45 10.13 15.81
C SER A 357 -0.94 9.08 14.83
#